data_AF-A0A5C5UTZ2-F1
#
_entry.id   AF-A0A5C5UTZ2-F1
#
_cell.length_a   1.000
_cell.length_b   1.000
_cell.length_c   1.000
_cell.angle_alpha   90.00
_cell.angle_beta   90.00
_cell.angle_gamma   90.00
#
_symmetry.space_group_name_H-M   'P 1'
#
loop_
_entity.id
_entity.type
_entity.pdbx_description
1 polymer ?
#
loop_
_entity_poly.entity_id
_entity_poly.type
_entity_poly.pdbx_seq_one_letter_code
_entity_poly.pdbx_strand_id
1 'polypeptide(L)'
;MKEEEVFLNLEQRQVVEQAIGDHCHFRNWILHAVNCRSNHVHVVVAADVHPKEVMRQLKYWATRRLNEMGASREAWWAELGSGRDLNDEVALVGAIIYTLEAQDRK
;
A
#
# COMPACT_ATOMS: atom_id res chain seq x y z
N MET A 1 -17.13 -18.18 -2.04
CA MET A 1 -17.87 -16.97 -1.63
C MET A 1 -17.18 -15.81 -2.32
N LYS A 2 -17.90 -15.02 -3.13
CA LYS A 2 -17.33 -13.79 -3.71
C LYS A 2 -17.37 -12.75 -2.58
N GLU A 3 -16.22 -12.41 -2.03
CA GLU A 3 -16.14 -11.30 -1.08
C GLU A 3 -16.51 -10.00 -1.82
N GLU A 4 -17.27 -9.12 -1.16
CA GLU A 4 -17.64 -7.82 -1.72
C GLU A 4 -16.39 -6.96 -1.90
N GLU A 5 -16.37 -6.15 -2.97
CA GLU A 5 -15.27 -5.23 -3.22
C GLU A 5 -15.11 -4.26 -2.03
N VAL A 6 -13.89 -4.20 -1.51
CA VAL A 6 -13.55 -3.31 -0.41
C VAL A 6 -13.40 -1.88 -0.94
N PHE A 7 -14.26 -0.99 -0.45
CA PHE A 7 -14.10 0.45 -0.61
C PHE A 7 -13.68 1.10 0.72
N LEU A 8 -12.59 1.88 0.67
CA LEU A 8 -12.03 2.65 1.76
C LEU A 8 -12.57 4.09 1.71
N ASN A 9 -13.12 4.53 2.84
CA ASN A 9 -13.52 5.93 3.01
C ASN A 9 -12.29 6.84 3.16
N LEU A 10 -12.47 8.17 3.25
CA LEU A 10 -11.35 9.10 3.35
C LEU A 10 -10.45 8.86 4.58
N GLU A 11 -11.06 8.63 5.73
CA GLU A 11 -10.34 8.41 6.99
C GLU A 11 -9.54 7.10 6.96
N GLN A 12 -10.15 6.02 6.45
CA GLN A 12 -9.50 4.72 6.27
C GLN A 12 -8.30 4.81 5.33
N ARG A 13 -8.41 5.60 4.25
CA ARG A 13 -7.29 5.81 3.32
C ARG A 13 -6.11 6.50 4.01
N GLN A 14 -6.39 7.55 4.78
CA GLN A 14 -5.35 8.25 5.54
C GLN A 14 -4.68 7.33 6.56
N VAL A 15 -5.46 6.50 7.25
CA VAL A 15 -4.92 5.52 8.20
C VAL A 15 -4.05 4.48 7.52
N VAL A 16 -4.41 4.02 6.32
CA VAL A 16 -3.59 3.08 5.54
C VAL A 16 -2.26 3.72 5.11
N GLU A 17 -2.30 4.94 4.58
CA GLU A 17 -1.09 5.67 4.19
C GLU A 17 -0.15 5.89 5.38
N GLN A 18 -0.72 6.30 6.53
CA GLN A 18 0.04 6.48 7.76
C GLN A 18 0.64 5.17 8.25
N ALA A 19 -0.13 4.08 8.26
CA ALA A 19 0.35 2.76 8.69
C ALA A 19 1.53 2.27 7.84
N ILE A 20 1.47 2.50 6.52
CA ILE A 20 2.55 2.17 5.59
C ILE A 20 3.78 3.03 5.87
N GLY A 21 3.59 4.35 6.04
CA GLY A 21 4.66 5.29 6.39
C GLY A 21 5.38 4.91 7.68
N ASP A 22 4.61 4.69 8.75
CA ASP A 22 5.10 4.29 10.07
C ASP A 22 5.90 2.98 10.01
N HIS A 23 5.39 1.99 9.28
CA HIS A 23 6.06 0.69 9.18
C HIS A 23 7.35 0.77 8.36
N CYS A 24 7.34 1.48 7.24
CA CYS A 24 8.56 1.75 6.47
C CYS A 24 9.61 2.45 7.33
N HIS A 25 9.21 3.46 8.11
CA HIS A 25 10.09 4.15 9.04
C HIS A 25 10.66 3.21 10.12
N PHE A 26 9.80 2.41 10.77
CA PHE A 26 10.22 1.42 11.78
C PHE A 26 11.23 0.39 11.23
N ARG A 27 11.10 0.03 9.95
CA ARG A 27 11.97 -0.93 9.27
C ARG A 27 13.20 -0.30 8.63
N ASN A 28 13.39 1.02 8.71
CA ASN A 28 14.40 1.77 7.95
C ASN A 28 14.31 1.54 6.43
N TRP A 29 13.11 1.32 5.90
CA TRP A 29 12.86 1.29 4.46
C TRP A 29 12.63 2.70 3.93
N ILE A 30 13.08 2.96 2.71
CA ILE A 30 12.88 4.25 2.05
C ILE A 30 11.54 4.20 1.33
N LEU A 31 10.54 4.88 1.89
CA LEU A 31 9.25 5.08 1.22
C LEU A 31 9.36 6.25 0.24
N HIS A 32 9.33 5.96 -1.05
CA HIS A 32 9.39 6.99 -2.08
C HIS A 32 8.02 7.58 -2.41
N ALA A 33 6.99 6.73 -2.41
CA ALA A 33 5.62 7.15 -2.65
C ALA A 33 4.63 6.17 -2.02
N VAL A 34 3.51 6.68 -1.52
CA VAL A 34 2.34 5.90 -1.13
C VAL A 34 1.10 6.66 -1.58
N ASN A 35 0.10 5.93 -2.07
CA ASN A 35 -1.18 6.49 -2.43
C ASN A 35 -2.29 5.46 -2.22
N CYS A 36 -3.15 5.71 -1.25
CA CYS A 36 -4.30 4.88 -0.95
C CYS A 36 -5.55 5.46 -1.62
N ARG A 37 -6.04 4.76 -2.65
CA ARG A 37 -7.30 5.07 -3.32
C ARG A 37 -8.47 4.36 -2.63
N SER A 38 -9.66 4.58 -3.15
CA SER A 38 -10.88 4.00 -2.57
C SER A 38 -10.90 2.48 -2.68
N ASN A 39 -10.26 1.85 -3.68
CA ASN A 39 -10.31 0.38 -3.85
C ASN A 39 -8.95 -0.28 -4.05
N HIS A 40 -7.85 0.49 -4.01
CA HIS A 40 -6.50 -0.04 -4.20
C HIS A 40 -5.46 0.87 -3.53
N VAL A 41 -4.25 0.35 -3.33
CA VAL A 41 -3.13 1.07 -2.72
C VAL A 41 -1.89 0.87 -3.58
N HIS A 42 -1.20 1.98 -3.89
CA HIS A 42 0.09 1.97 -4.57
C HIS A 42 1.19 2.36 -3.60
N VAL A 43 2.33 1.67 -3.69
CA VAL A 43 3.50 1.91 -2.85
C VAL A 43 4.76 1.75 -3.68
N VAL A 44 5.67 2.72 -3.60
CA VAL A 44 7.03 2.63 -4.12
C VAL A 44 7.97 2.70 -2.93
N VAL A 45 8.71 1.63 -2.69
CA VAL A 45 9.56 1.48 -1.51
C VAL A 45 10.86 0.78 -1.89
N ALA A 46 11.97 1.27 -1.36
CA ALA A 46 13.24 0.55 -1.38
C ALA A 46 13.44 -0.16 -0.04
N ALA A 47 13.64 -1.47 -0.11
CA ALA A 47 13.78 -2.36 1.03
C ALA A 47 14.83 -3.44 0.74
N ASP A 48 15.47 -3.95 1.78
CA ASP A 48 16.49 -4.99 1.76
C ASP A 48 15.91 -6.41 1.86
N VAL A 49 14.59 -6.55 1.70
CA VAL A 49 13.89 -7.84 1.79
C VAL A 49 13.08 -8.13 0.53
N HIS A 50 12.73 -9.40 0.35
CA HIS A 50 11.99 -9.85 -0.81
C HIS A 50 10.64 -9.11 -0.98
N PRO A 51 10.23 -8.70 -2.20
CA PRO A 51 9.02 -7.89 -2.43
C PRO A 51 7.73 -8.48 -1.85
N LYS A 52 7.57 -9.81 -1.92
CA LYS A 52 6.42 -10.50 -1.29
C LYS A 52 6.36 -10.29 0.23
N GLU A 53 7.51 -10.22 0.89
CA GLU A 53 7.59 -9.99 2.34
C GLU A 53 7.27 -8.53 2.69
N VAL A 54 7.75 -7.57 1.88
CA VAL A 54 7.34 -6.16 1.98
C VAL A 54 5.82 -6.04 1.92
N MET A 55 5.22 -6.59 0.85
CA MET A 55 3.77 -6.54 0.64
C MET A 55 2.98 -7.17 1.79
N ARG A 56 3.41 -8.35 2.27
CA ARG A 56 2.77 -9.05 3.38
C ARG A 56 2.76 -8.20 4.65
N GLN A 57 3.88 -7.57 4.99
CA GLN A 57 3.98 -6.74 6.18
C GLN A 57 3.18 -5.45 6.07
N LEU A 58 3.22 -4.77 4.91
CA LEU A 58 2.43 -3.58 4.68
C LEU A 58 0.93 -3.86 4.81
N LYS A 59 0.43 -4.94 4.18
CA LYS A 59 -0.96 -5.39 4.33
C LYS A 59 -1.32 -5.67 5.79
N TYR A 60 -0.45 -6.37 6.52
CA TYR A 60 -0.67 -6.72 7.92
C TYR A 60 -0.83 -5.48 8.81
N TRP A 61 0.08 -4.52 8.71
CA TRP A 61 0.03 -3.30 9.53
C TRP A 61 -1.12 -2.38 9.15
N ALA A 62 -1.42 -2.24 7.86
CA ALA A 62 -2.59 -1.50 7.41
C ALA A 62 -3.89 -2.14 7.93
N THR A 63 -4.04 -3.46 7.85
CA THR A 63 -5.18 -4.20 8.43
C THR A 63 -5.30 -3.96 9.93
N ARG A 64 -4.18 -4.02 10.67
CA ARG A 64 -4.17 -3.78 12.11
C ARG A 64 -4.72 -2.39 12.44
N ARG A 65 -4.24 -1.35 11.76
CA ARG A 65 -4.70 0.03 12.00
C ARG A 65 -6.16 0.24 11.61
N LEU A 66 -6.61 -0.36 10.52
CA LEU A 66 -8.02 -0.30 10.11
C LEU A 66 -8.94 -0.98 11.14
N ASN A 67 -8.53 -2.13 11.70
CA ASN A 67 -9.28 -2.80 12.75
C ASN A 67 -9.31 -1.98 14.07
N GLU A 68 -8.22 -1.26 14.39
CA GLU A 68 -8.16 -0.34 15.55
C GLU A 68 -9.17 0.82 15.45
N MET A 69 -9.62 1.18 14.24
CA MET A 69 -10.69 2.18 14.03
C MET A 69 -12.10 1.64 14.35
N GLY A 70 -12.23 0.36 14.75
CA GLY A 70 -13.53 -0.29 14.97
C GLY A 70 -14.17 -0.82 13.67
N ALA A 71 -13.49 -0.69 12.54
CA ALA A 71 -13.88 -1.36 11.31
C ALA A 71 -13.34 -2.80 11.36
N SER A 72 -14.14 -3.75 11.85
CA SER A 72 -13.75 -5.17 11.81
C SER A 72 -14.35 -5.82 10.57
N ARG A 73 -13.52 -6.50 9.78
CA ARG A 73 -13.94 -7.36 8.66
C ARG A 73 -13.04 -8.56 8.51
N GLU A 74 -13.55 -9.58 7.83
CA GLU A 74 -12.81 -10.83 7.58
C GLU A 74 -11.58 -10.59 6.69
N ALA A 75 -11.69 -9.78 5.63
CA ALA A 75 -10.58 -9.47 4.73
C ALA A 75 -10.62 -8.02 4.22
N TRP A 76 -9.51 -7.30 4.34
CA TRP A 76 -9.34 -5.93 3.82
C TRP A 76 -8.71 -5.88 2.44
N TRP A 77 -7.97 -6.92 2.06
CA TRP A 77 -7.13 -6.94 0.88
C TRP A 77 -7.36 -8.24 0.12
N ALA A 78 -7.23 -8.19 -1.21
CA ALA A 78 -7.07 -9.41 -1.99
C ALA A 78 -5.85 -10.20 -1.49
N GLU A 79 -5.88 -11.53 -1.63
CA GLU A 79 -4.77 -12.41 -1.22
C GLU A 79 -3.45 -12.00 -1.88
N LEU A 80 -3.48 -11.77 -3.19
CA LEU A 80 -2.32 -11.37 -3.99
C LEU A 80 -2.22 -9.85 -4.15
N GLY A 81 -1.15 -9.41 -4.76
CA GLY A 81 -0.94 -8.03 -5.20
C GLY A 81 0.03 -8.01 -6.38
N SER A 82 0.01 -6.92 -7.13
CA SER A 82 1.00 -6.68 -8.19
C SER A 82 2.26 -6.10 -7.56
N GLY A 83 3.42 -6.61 -7.95
CA GLY A 83 4.73 -6.11 -7.53
C GLY A 83 5.68 -6.13 -8.71
N ARG A 84 6.52 -5.10 -8.81
CA ARG A 84 7.54 -4.96 -9.86
C ARG A 84 8.82 -4.43 -9.24
N ASP A 85 9.93 -5.09 -9.54
CA ASP A 85 11.26 -4.59 -9.19
C ASP A 85 11.65 -3.45 -10.13
N LEU A 86 12.14 -2.36 -9.54
CA LEU A 86 12.59 -1.17 -10.26
C LEU A 86 14.11 -1.10 -10.12
N ASN A 87 14.83 -1.41 -11.21
CA ASN A 87 16.29 -1.61 -11.20
C ASN A 87 17.08 -0.40 -11.72
N ASP A 88 16.40 0.67 -12.13
CA ASP A 88 17.02 1.89 -12.63
C ASP A 88 16.26 3.14 -12.17
N GLU A 89 16.97 4.27 -12.15
CA GLU A 89 16.48 5.54 -11.63
C GLU A 89 15.32 6.11 -12.46
N VAL A 90 15.31 5.88 -13.77
CA VAL A 90 14.22 6.34 -14.65
C VAL A 90 12.93 5.59 -14.35
N ALA A 91 13.01 4.27 -14.17
CA ALA A 91 11.90 3.44 -13.75
C ALA A 91 11.40 3.83 -12.35
N LEU A 92 12.30 4.17 -11.42
CA LEU A 92 11.95 4.66 -10.09
C LEU A 92 11.16 5.98 -10.14
N VAL A 93 11.70 6.99 -10.83
CA VAL A 93 11.05 8.31 -10.96
C VAL A 93 9.70 8.17 -11.65
N GLY A 94 9.62 7.37 -12.72
CA GLY A 94 8.37 7.07 -13.41
C GLY A 94 7.32 6.43 -12.49
N ALA A 95 7.72 5.47 -11.65
CA ALA A 95 6.84 4.81 -10.70
C ALA A 95 6.37 5.74 -9.57
N ILE A 96 7.23 6.65 -9.08
CA ILE A 96 6.87 7.68 -8.10
C ILE A 96 5.82 8.60 -8.69
N ILE A 97 6.07 9.17 -9.86
CA ILE A 97 5.13 10.07 -10.55
C ILE A 97 3.81 9.33 -10.80
N TYR A 98 3.87 8.10 -11.29
CA TYR A 98 2.66 7.31 -11.52
C TYR A 98 1.85 7.11 -10.23
N THR A 99 2.53 6.73 -9.14
CA THR A 99 1.91 6.48 -7.85
C THR A 99 1.25 7.74 -7.29
N LEU A 100 1.86 8.91 -7.45
CA LEU A 100 1.33 10.17 -6.93
C LEU A 100 0.25 10.78 -7.85
N GLU A 101 0.48 10.78 -9.17
CA GLU A 101 -0.25 11.61 -10.14
C GLU A 101 -1.17 10.83 -11.07
N ALA A 102 -0.86 9.57 -11.39
CA ALA A 102 -1.52 8.87 -12.48
C ALA A 102 -2.23 7.61 -12.02
N GLN A 103 -3.48 7.76 -11.61
CA GLN A 103 -4.49 6.70 -11.77
C GLN A 103 -5.91 7.20 -12.11
N ASP A 104 -6.12 8.50 -12.35
CA ASP A 104 -7.37 9.02 -12.96
C ASP A 104 -7.43 8.83 -14.49
N ARG A 105 -6.41 8.19 -15.09
CA ARG A 105 -6.45 7.81 -16.51
C ARG A 105 -7.09 6.43 -16.62
N LYS A 106 -8.39 6.48 -16.91
CA LYS A 106 -9.32 5.41 -17.32
C LYS A 106 -8.67 4.16 -17.90
#